data_AF-A0A4V3R6P7-F1
#
_entry.id   AF-A0A4V3R6P7-F1
#
_cell.length_a   1.000
_cell.length_b   1.000
_cell.length_c   1.000
_cell.angle_alpha   90.00
_cell.angle_beta   90.00
_cell.angle_gamma   90.00
#
_symmetry.space_group_name_H-M   'P 1'
#
loop_
_entity.id
_entity.type
_entity.pdbx_description
1 polymer ?
#
loop_
_entity_poly.entity_id
_entity_poly.type
_entity_poly.pdbx_seq_one_letter_code
_entity_poly.pdbx_strand_id
1 'polypeptide(L)'
;MSKYAVLCKDTIKKSILPYLSVAKRGFTSKFNIIEIINAILYKLKTGCQWRLLPVGHLFSGDCPTWNTVFHHYRKWCKAGDWQRAFTELVKGNKDKVDLSLSHVDGSHTPAYRGGE
;
A
#
# COMPACT_ATOMS: atom_id res chain seq x y z
N MET A 1 -1.68 -21.24 -0.43
CA MET A 1 -0.94 -19.95 -0.54
C MET A 1 -1.82 -18.94 -1.23
N SER A 2 -1.80 -17.67 -0.80
CA SER A 2 -2.51 -16.58 -1.49
C SER A 2 -2.08 -16.53 -2.96
N LYS A 3 -3.03 -16.64 -3.89
CA LYS A 3 -2.77 -16.78 -5.33
C LYS A 3 -2.19 -15.50 -5.95
N TYR A 4 -2.35 -14.37 -5.27
CA TYR A 4 -1.98 -13.03 -5.74
C TYR A 4 -1.04 -12.28 -4.78
N ALA A 5 -0.05 -12.97 -4.22
CA ALA A 5 0.99 -12.33 -3.42
C ALA A 5 1.80 -11.34 -4.27
N VAL A 6 1.79 -10.06 -3.89
CA VAL A 6 2.60 -9.01 -4.55
C VAL A 6 4.03 -9.02 -4.03
N LEU A 7 4.17 -9.16 -2.71
CA LEU A 7 5.45 -9.27 -2.01
C LEU A 7 5.40 -10.49 -1.09
N CYS A 8 6.55 -11.06 -0.74
CA CYS A 8 6.60 -12.14 0.23
C CYS A 8 6.23 -11.61 1.63
N LYS A 9 5.71 -12.50 2.48
CA LYS A 9 5.22 -12.16 3.82
C LYS A 9 6.34 -11.54 4.68
N ASP A 10 7.57 -12.03 4.54
CA ASP A 10 8.72 -11.56 5.30
C ASP A 10 9.16 -10.16 4.89
N THR A 11 9.14 -9.85 3.59
CA THR A 11 9.39 -8.48 3.09
C THR A 11 8.35 -7.51 3.62
N ILE A 12 7.06 -7.88 3.60
CA ILE A 12 6.00 -7.02 4.16
C ILE A 12 6.22 -6.78 5.66
N LYS A 13 6.52 -7.85 6.41
CA LYS A 13 6.74 -7.79 7.85
C LYS A 13 7.97 -6.95 8.22
N LYS A 14 9.04 -7.01 7.43
CA LYS A 14 10.28 -6.27 7.70
C LYS A 14 10.21 -4.82 7.22
N SER A 15 9.68 -4.58 6.02
CA SER A 15 9.83 -3.30 5.32
C SER A 15 8.63 -2.35 5.45
N ILE A 16 7.43 -2.86 5.74
CA ILE A 16 6.21 -2.05 5.76
C ILE A 16 5.61 -2.02 7.16
N LEU A 17 5.41 -3.20 7.77
CA LEU A 17 4.72 -3.35 9.05
C LEU A 17 5.24 -2.44 10.18
N PRO A 18 6.57 -2.21 10.36
CA PRO A 18 7.08 -1.38 11.45
C PRO A 18 6.62 0.09 11.40
N TYR A 19 6.21 0.56 10.22
CA TYR A 19 5.81 1.95 10.01
C TYR A 19 4.29 2.16 10.07
N LEU A 20 3.51 1.08 10.22
CA LEU A 20 2.05 1.15 10.23
C LEU A 20 1.50 1.24 11.66
N SER A 21 0.56 2.15 11.88
CA SER A 21 -0.10 2.31 13.18
C SER A 21 -1.04 1.13 13.49
N VAL A 22 -0.79 0.48 14.61
CA VAL A 22 -1.66 -0.56 15.16
C VAL A 22 -2.80 0.09 15.96
N ALA A 23 -3.92 -0.61 16.12
CA ALA A 23 -5.03 -0.12 16.92
C ALA A 23 -4.60 0.06 18.39
N LYS A 24 -5.08 1.14 19.02
CA LYS A 24 -4.86 1.41 20.44
C LYS A 24 -5.78 0.51 21.29
N ARG A 25 -5.45 0.35 22.58
CA ARG A 25 -6.27 -0.34 23.60
C ARG A 25 -6.44 -1.87 23.40
N GLY A 26 -5.41 -2.54 22.88
CA GLY A 26 -5.40 -4.01 22.80
C GLY A 26 -6.34 -4.61 21.74
N PHE A 27 -6.95 -3.80 20.88
CA PHE A 27 -7.76 -4.31 19.79
C PHE A 27 -6.88 -5.06 18.78
N THR A 28 -7.10 -6.37 18.67
CA THR A 28 -6.47 -7.21 17.67
C THR A 28 -7.38 -7.34 16.46
N SER A 29 -6.83 -7.11 15.26
CA SER A 29 -7.59 -7.34 14.03
C SER A 29 -7.98 -8.81 13.94
N LYS A 30 -9.25 -9.09 13.62
CA LYS A 30 -9.71 -10.46 13.31
C LYS A 30 -8.92 -11.06 12.15
N PHE A 31 -8.50 -10.22 11.20
CA PHE A 31 -7.82 -10.64 9.98
C PHE A 31 -6.32 -10.40 10.05
N ASN A 32 -5.55 -11.27 9.40
CA ASN A 32 -4.10 -11.16 9.34
C ASN A 32 -3.67 -9.86 8.64
N ILE A 33 -2.93 -9.03 9.38
CA ILE A 33 -2.52 -7.71 8.90
C ILE A 33 -1.60 -7.77 7.68
N ILE A 34 -0.79 -8.82 7.55
CA ILE A 34 0.11 -9.02 6.42
C ILE A 34 -0.70 -9.30 5.15
N GLU A 35 -1.78 -10.07 5.27
CA GLU A 35 -2.67 -10.35 4.13
C GLU A 35 -3.48 -9.11 3.74
N ILE A 36 -3.89 -8.28 4.70
CA ILE A 36 -4.50 -6.97 4.44
C ILE A 36 -3.52 -6.07 3.66
N ILE A 37 -2.27 -5.97 4.11
CA ILE A 37 -1.25 -5.17 3.43
C ILE A 37 -1.03 -5.70 2.01
N ASN A 38 -0.91 -7.02 1.84
CA ASN A 38 -0.78 -7.62 0.52
C ASN A 38 -1.97 -7.31 -0.40
N ALA A 39 -3.21 -7.34 0.13
CA ALA A 39 -4.41 -7.00 -0.62
C ALA A 39 -4.42 -5.51 -1.04
N ILE A 40 -3.94 -4.61 -0.18
CA ILE A 40 -3.77 -3.19 -0.54
C ILE A 40 -2.69 -3.03 -1.62
N LEU A 41 -1.55 -3.71 -1.48
CA LEU A 41 -0.50 -3.68 -2.50
C LEU A 41 -1.00 -4.20 -3.85
N TYR A 42 -1.83 -5.25 -3.85
CA TYR A 42 -2.47 -5.76 -5.06
C TYR A 42 -3.35 -4.70 -5.72
N LYS A 43 -4.20 -4.01 -4.92
CA LYS A 43 -5.04 -2.91 -5.40
C LYS A 43 -4.21 -1.77 -6.00
N LEU A 44 -3.09 -1.41 -5.39
CA LEU A 44 -2.22 -0.32 -5.84
C LEU A 44 -1.44 -0.72 -7.10
N LYS A 45 -0.94 -1.95 -7.17
CA LYS A 45 -0.22 -2.48 -8.34
C LYS A 45 -1.11 -2.61 -9.57
N THR A 46 -2.35 -3.09 -9.39
CA THR A 46 -3.25 -3.43 -10.51
C THR A 46 -4.21 -2.31 -10.88
N GLY A 47 -4.45 -1.35 -9.99
CA GLY A 47 -5.43 -0.30 -10.21
C GLY A 47 -6.90 -0.76 -10.15
N CYS A 48 -7.20 -2.04 -9.90
CA CYS A 48 -8.57 -2.59 -9.94
C CYS A 48 -9.55 -1.83 -9.03
N GLN A 49 -10.85 -1.75 -9.33
CA GLN A 49 -11.78 -1.08 -8.41
C GLN A 49 -11.84 -1.80 -7.05
N TRP A 50 -12.09 -1.07 -5.95
CA TRP A 50 -12.19 -1.68 -4.61
C TRP A 50 -13.24 -2.79 -4.54
N ARG A 51 -14.39 -2.59 -5.20
CA ARG A 51 -15.48 -3.59 -5.27
C ARG A 51 -15.09 -4.86 -6.05
N LEU A 52 -14.08 -4.76 -6.91
CA LEU A 52 -13.56 -5.86 -7.74
C LEU A 52 -12.31 -6.52 -7.13
N LEU A 53 -11.96 -6.18 -5.89
CA LEU A 53 -10.81 -6.77 -5.22
C LEU A 53 -11.05 -8.29 -5.03
N PRO A 54 -10.15 -9.17 -5.49
CA PRO A 54 -10.34 -10.61 -5.41
C PRO A 54 -10.05 -11.16 -4.00
N VAL A 55 -10.86 -10.75 -3.01
CA VAL A 55 -10.65 -11.09 -1.59
C VAL A 55 -10.58 -12.59 -1.35
N GLY A 56 -11.38 -13.41 -2.04
CA GLY A 56 -11.35 -14.87 -1.91
C GLY A 56 -10.04 -15.53 -2.34
N HIS A 57 -9.18 -14.83 -3.07
CA HIS A 57 -7.87 -15.34 -3.52
C HIS A 57 -6.69 -14.70 -2.79
N LEU A 58 -6.92 -13.56 -2.13
CA LEU A 58 -5.90 -12.79 -1.44
C LEU A 58 -5.69 -13.26 0.00
N PHE A 59 -6.71 -13.86 0.62
CA PHE A 59 -6.71 -14.32 2.01
C PHE A 59 -6.70 -15.84 2.09
N SER A 60 -6.00 -16.40 3.08
CA SER A 60 -5.84 -17.86 3.21
C SER A 60 -6.90 -18.52 4.11
N GLY A 61 -7.76 -17.73 4.75
CA GLY A 61 -8.80 -18.18 5.69
C GLY A 61 -10.05 -17.31 5.61
N ASP A 62 -10.57 -16.88 6.77
CA ASP A 62 -11.70 -15.94 6.83
C ASP A 62 -11.47 -14.73 5.92
N CYS A 63 -12.32 -14.61 4.90
CA CYS A 63 -12.18 -13.56 3.89
C CYS A 63 -12.87 -12.28 4.35
N PRO A 64 -12.13 -11.17 4.56
CA PRO A 64 -12.74 -9.89 4.84
C PRO A 64 -13.48 -9.35 3.61
N THR A 65 -14.44 -8.47 3.84
CA THR A 65 -15.02 -7.67 2.75
C THR A 65 -14.01 -6.66 2.23
N TRP A 66 -14.17 -6.22 0.98
CA TRP A 66 -13.35 -5.13 0.43
C TRP A 66 -13.43 -3.84 1.27
N ASN A 67 -14.57 -3.60 1.93
CA ASN A 67 -14.75 -2.47 2.85
C ASN A 67 -13.78 -2.53 4.03
N THR A 68 -13.55 -3.72 4.58
CA THR A 68 -12.58 -3.92 5.67
C THR A 68 -11.17 -3.59 5.19
N VAL A 69 -10.76 -4.08 4.02
CA VAL A 69 -9.45 -3.77 3.44
C VAL A 69 -9.30 -2.27 3.20
N PHE A 70 -10.34 -1.63 2.63
CA PHE A 70 -10.38 -0.19 2.41
C PHE A 70 -10.33 0.60 3.72
N HIS A 71 -10.98 0.13 4.79
CA HIS A 71 -10.93 0.77 6.10
C HIS A 71 -9.49 0.85 6.62
N HIS A 72 -8.73 -0.25 6.56
CA HIS A 72 -7.32 -0.26 6.93
C HIS A 72 -6.48 0.68 6.05
N TYR A 73 -6.68 0.63 4.74
CA TYR A 73 -6.01 1.54 3.81
C TYR A 73 -6.25 3.01 4.18
N ARG A 74 -7.52 3.40 4.31
CA ARG A 74 -7.94 4.77 4.64
C ARG A 74 -7.41 5.22 6.00
N LYS A 75 -7.41 4.33 7.01
CA LYS A 75 -6.83 4.61 8.34
C LYS A 75 -5.36 5.01 8.21
N TRP A 76 -4.57 4.19 7.52
CA TRP A 76 -3.13 4.42 7.36
C TRP A 76 -2.80 5.59 6.44
N CYS A 77 -3.62 5.86 5.43
CA CYS A 77 -3.50 7.09 4.64
C CYS A 77 -3.69 8.33 5.51
N LYS A 78 -4.74 8.37 6.34
CA LYS A 78 -5.02 9.49 7.24
C LYS A 78 -3.94 9.70 8.29
N ALA A 79 -3.32 8.62 8.75
CA ALA A 79 -2.21 8.67 9.69
C ALA A 79 -0.87 9.07 9.05
N GLY A 80 -0.78 9.11 7.71
CA GLY A 80 0.48 9.33 7.01
C GLY A 80 1.42 8.12 7.01
N ASP A 81 0.97 6.96 7.50
CA ASP A 81 1.80 5.77 7.68
C ASP A 81 2.34 5.24 6.35
N TRP A 82 1.52 5.27 5.29
CA TRP A 82 1.97 4.87 3.94
C TRP A 82 3.08 5.77 3.40
N GLN A 83 2.93 7.08 3.59
CA GLN A 83 3.95 8.04 3.17
C GLN A 83 5.26 7.83 3.94
N ARG A 84 5.15 7.59 5.25
CA ARG A 84 6.31 7.28 6.10
C ARG A 84 6.99 5.99 5.66
N ALA A 85 6.23 4.91 5.48
CA ALA A 85 6.75 3.62 5.04
C ALA A 85 7.50 3.75 3.70
N PHE A 86 6.91 4.46 2.73
CA PHE A 86 7.53 4.71 1.42
C PHE A 86 8.82 5.51 1.56
N THR A 87 8.80 6.60 2.34
CA THR A 87 9.97 7.47 2.54
C THR A 87 11.14 6.71 3.15
N GLU A 88 10.91 5.89 4.18
CA GLU A 88 11.95 5.09 4.82
C GLU A 88 12.48 3.98 3.89
N LEU A 89 11.61 3.36 3.08
CA LEU A 89 12.01 2.40 2.06
C LEU A 89 12.91 3.03 0.99
N VAL A 90 12.58 4.21 0.50
CA VAL A 90 13.38 4.94 -0.50
C VAL A 90 14.71 5.37 0.09
N LYS A 91 14.72 5.91 1.31
CA LYS A 91 15.96 6.27 2.02
C LYS A 91 16.92 5.08 2.15
N GLY A 92 16.39 3.91 2.52
CA GLY A 92 17.19 2.70 2.70
C GLY A 92 17.66 2.01 1.41
N ASN A 93 17.13 2.40 0.25
CA ASN A 93 17.50 1.83 -1.05
C ASN A 93 17.90 2.90 -2.07
N LYS A 94 18.39 4.06 -1.59
CA LYS A 94 18.68 5.23 -2.43
C LYS A 94 19.64 4.91 -3.58
N ASP A 95 20.58 4.01 -3.34
CA ASP A 95 21.54 3.47 -4.31
C ASP A 95 20.90 2.62 -5.42
N LYS A 96 19.72 2.06 -5.16
CA LYS A 96 18.98 1.18 -6.09
C LYS A 96 17.86 1.91 -6.82
N VAL A 97 17.54 3.14 -6.43
CA VAL A 97 16.52 3.95 -7.11
C VAL A 97 17.15 4.54 -8.36
N ASP A 98 16.77 4.00 -9.52
CA ASP A 98 17.15 4.59 -10.80
C ASP A 98 16.33 5.87 -11.05
N LEU A 99 16.98 7.02 -10.87
CA LEU A 99 16.38 8.33 -11.09
C LEU A 99 16.37 8.75 -12.56
N SER A 100 17.04 8.02 -13.46
CA SER A 100 17.03 8.33 -14.90
C SER A 100 15.64 8.14 -15.53
N LEU A 101 14.80 7.32 -14.89
CA LEU A 101 13.41 7.04 -15.27
C LEU A 101 12.40 7.89 -14.49
N SER A 102 12.84 8.96 -13.82
CA SER A 102 11.93 9.83 -13.09
C SER A 102 11.07 10.68 -14.04
N HIS A 103 9.80 10.29 -14.20
CA HIS A 103 8.82 11.11 -14.90
C HIS A 103 8.38 12.26 -13.99
N VAL A 104 8.93 13.45 -14.24
CA VAL A 104 8.46 14.69 -13.61
C VAL A 104 7.15 15.08 -14.29
N ASP A 105 6.06 15.13 -13.54
CA ASP A 105 4.77 15.55 -14.08
C ASP A 105 4.74 17.08 -14.35
N GLY A 106 3.79 17.50 -15.18
CA GLY A 106 3.63 18.92 -15.55
C GLY A 106 3.23 19.85 -14.40
N SER A 107 2.89 19.33 -13.21
CA SER A 107 2.56 20.17 -12.03
C SER A 107 3.75 21.03 -11.60
N HIS A 108 4.97 20.59 -11.92
CA HIS A 108 6.21 21.29 -11.58
C HIS A 108 6.72 22.21 -12.70
N THR A 109 6.10 22.19 -13.88
CA THR A 109 6.48 23.08 -15.00
C THR A 109 5.45 24.19 -15.10
N PRO A 110 5.78 25.44 -14.72
CA PRO A 110 4.87 26.56 -14.93
C PRO A 110 4.58 26.71 -16.44
N ALA A 111 3.31 26.59 -16.83
CA ALA A 111 2.89 26.82 -18.20
C ALA A 111 2.99 28.32 -18.49
N TYR A 112 3.99 28.73 -19.27
CA TYR A 112 4.28 30.15 -19.51
C TYR A 112 3.27 30.83 -20.45
N ARG A 113 2.43 30.06 -21.17
CA ARG A 113 1.40 30.57 -22.09
C ARG A 113 0.19 29.63 -22.12
N GLY A 114 -0.89 30.00 -21.42
CA GLY A 114 -2.21 29.42 -21.63
C GLY A 114 -2.78 29.92 -22.96
N GLY A 115 -3.43 29.03 -23.71
CA GLY A 115 -3.85 29.23 -25.10
C GLY A 115 -4.73 30.46 -25.34
N GLU A 116 -4.69 30.91 -26.61
CA GLU A 116 -5.61 31.89 -27.21
C GLU A 116 -7.08 31.47 -27.08
#